data_AF-M3HZA7-F1
#
_entry.id   AF-M3HZA7-F1
#
_cell.length_a   1.000
_cell.length_b   1.000
_cell.length_c   1.000
_cell.angle_alpha   90.00
_cell.angle_beta   90.00
_cell.angle_gamma   90.00
#
_symmetry.space_group_name_H-M   'P 1'
#
loop_
_entity.id
_entity.type
_entity.pdbx_description
1 polymer ?
#
loop_
_entity_poly.entity_id
_entity_poly.type
_entity_poly.pdbx_seq_one_letter_code
_entity_poly.pdbx_strand_id
1 'polypeptide(L)'
;MSKFNCKKDFSRSGRFETSESTRRVFQKLHSPLYIDAYYSSKIPVEYKVRLDITKELLNEIASLGNKNVILRLYDPSESVEIEKKAIEAGITPQILEKKKEVPLKLNKFF
;
A
#
# COMPACT_ATOMS: atom_id res chain seq x y z
N MET A 1 -23.64 -1.95 -12.69
CA MET A 1 -22.97 -1.17 -13.75
C MET A 1 -21.52 -1.61 -13.83
N SER A 2 -21.07 -2.12 -14.98
CA SER A 2 -19.67 -2.51 -15.20
C SER A 2 -18.84 -1.22 -15.38
N LYS A 3 -17.92 -0.94 -14.46
CA LYS A 3 -16.92 0.12 -14.65
C LYS A 3 -15.78 -0.47 -15.49
N PHE A 4 -15.67 -0.03 -16.75
CA PHE A 4 -14.48 -0.27 -17.54
C PHE A 4 -13.35 0.62 -17.02
N ASN A 5 -12.43 0.05 -16.25
CA ASN A 5 -11.21 0.74 -15.83
C ASN A 5 -10.07 0.34 -16.79
N CYS A 6 -9.68 1.24 -17.68
CA CYS A 6 -8.50 1.10 -18.52
C CYS A 6 -7.38 1.98 -17.95
N LYS A 7 -6.39 1.37 -17.30
CA LYS A 7 -5.19 2.03 -16.78
C LYS A 7 -3.98 1.50 -17.54
N LYS A 8 -3.12 2.41 -18.00
CA LYS A 8 -1.83 2.08 -18.63
C LYS A 8 -0.70 2.84 -17.93
N ASP A 9 0.36 2.14 -17.56
CA ASP A 9 1.59 2.66 -17.01
C ASP A 9 2.50 3.13 -18.14
N PHE A 10 2.82 4.42 -18.12
CA PHE A 10 3.74 5.07 -19.05
C PHE A 10 5.16 5.19 -18.50
N SER A 11 5.43 4.65 -17.30
CA SER A 11 6.78 4.53 -16.77
C SER A 11 7.59 3.54 -17.62
N ARG A 12 8.85 3.85 -17.88
CA ARG A 12 9.76 2.95 -18.61
C ARG A 12 9.85 1.55 -18.00
N SER A 13 9.57 1.43 -16.71
CA SER A 13 9.70 0.20 -15.93
C SER A 13 8.42 -0.63 -15.79
N GLY A 14 7.24 -0.09 -16.13
CA GLY A 14 5.97 -0.80 -15.88
C GLY A 14 5.67 -1.05 -14.39
N ARG A 15 6.25 -0.25 -13.47
CA ARG A 15 6.22 -0.51 -12.02
C ARG A 15 4.88 -0.23 -11.34
N PHE A 16 3.93 0.38 -12.05
CA PHE A 16 2.62 0.76 -11.53
C PHE A 16 1.48 -0.06 -12.14
N GLU A 17 1.79 -1.17 -12.81
CA GLU A 17 0.86 -2.12 -13.40
C GLU A 17 0.97 -3.52 -12.78
N THR A 18 -0.14 -4.25 -12.79
CA THR A 18 -0.15 -5.68 -12.47
C THR A 18 0.30 -6.52 -13.66
N SER A 19 1.20 -7.49 -13.42
CA SER A 19 1.64 -8.42 -14.46
C SER A 19 0.54 -9.43 -14.81
N GLU A 20 0.57 -9.98 -16.02
CA GLU A 20 -0.33 -11.06 -16.44
C GLU A 20 -0.24 -12.30 -15.53
N SER A 21 0.97 -12.63 -15.07
CA SER A 21 1.17 -13.71 -14.09
C SER A 21 0.47 -13.43 -12.76
N THR A 22 0.57 -12.19 -12.25
CA THR A 22 -0.13 -11.76 -11.03
C THR A 22 -1.64 -11.91 -11.23
N ARG A 23 -2.19 -11.38 -12.33
CA ARG A 23 -3.63 -11.49 -12.63
C ARG A 23 -4.11 -12.94 -12.62
N ARG A 24 -3.39 -13.84 -13.29
CA ARG A 24 -3.74 -15.26 -13.34
C ARG A 24 -3.73 -15.95 -11.98
N VAL A 25 -2.77 -15.61 -11.12
CA VAL A 25 -2.69 -16.17 -9.76
C VAL A 25 -3.88 -15.70 -8.93
N PHE A 26 -4.14 -14.39 -8.91
CA PHE A 26 -5.18 -13.80 -8.09
C PHE A 26 -6.60 -14.22 -8.54
N GLN A 27 -6.84 -14.37 -9.84
CA GLN A 27 -8.13 -14.86 -10.37
C GLN A 27 -8.42 -16.32 -10.03
N LYS A 28 -7.40 -17.12 -9.68
CA LYS A 28 -7.51 -18.55 -9.36
C LYS A 28 -7.45 -18.86 -7.87
N LEU A 29 -7.52 -17.84 -7.02
CA LEU A 29 -7.56 -18.03 -5.57
C LEU A 29 -8.87 -18.75 -5.18
N HIS A 30 -8.74 -19.93 -4.57
CA HIS A 30 -9.87 -20.71 -4.04
C HIS A 30 -10.19 -20.38 -2.58
N SER A 31 -9.31 -19.66 -1.89
CA SER A 31 -9.43 -19.31 -0.48
C SER A 31 -9.13 -17.82 -0.29
N PRO A 32 -9.70 -17.18 0.75
CA PRO A 32 -9.46 -15.79 1.02
C PRO A 32 -7.98 -15.52 1.37
N LEU A 33 -7.39 -14.56 0.68
CA LEU A 33 -6.07 -14.00 0.91
C LEU A 33 -6.23 -12.64 1.57
N TYR A 34 -5.64 -12.47 2.75
CA TYR A 34 -5.60 -11.20 3.45
C TYR A 34 -4.30 -10.47 3.12
N ILE A 35 -4.43 -9.20 2.74
CA ILE A 35 -3.29 -8.30 2.53
C ILE A 35 -3.37 -7.21 3.58
N ASP A 36 -2.47 -7.26 4.55
CA ASP A 36 -2.35 -6.25 5.61
C ASP A 36 -1.33 -5.22 5.19
N ALA A 37 -1.79 -4.01 4.91
CA ALA A 37 -0.93 -2.88 4.56
C ALA A 37 -0.90 -1.90 5.73
N TYR A 38 0.30 -1.65 6.24
CA TYR A 38 0.56 -0.71 7.32
C TYR A 38 1.16 0.56 6.74
N TYR A 39 0.56 1.71 7.00
CA TYR A 39 1.09 3.00 6.58
C TYR A 39 0.68 4.08 7.57
N SER A 40 1.55 5.05 7.81
CA SER A 40 1.18 6.22 8.61
C SER A 40 0.23 7.15 7.85
N SER A 41 -0.88 7.58 8.47
CA SER A 41 -1.81 8.54 7.83
C SER A 41 -1.22 9.95 7.77
N LYS A 42 -0.28 10.27 8.66
CA LYS A 42 0.30 11.61 8.85
C LYS A 42 1.69 11.77 8.21
N ILE A 43 1.89 11.29 6.99
CA ILE A 43 3.17 11.47 6.28
C ILE A 43 3.36 12.89 5.71
N PRO A 44 4.62 13.34 5.52
CA PRO A 44 4.89 14.61 4.84
C PRO A 44 4.27 14.65 3.42
N VAL A 45 3.84 15.84 2.99
CA VAL A 45 3.04 16.04 1.77
C VAL A 45 3.75 15.52 0.51
N GLU A 46 5.07 15.61 0.47
CA GLU A 46 5.92 15.12 -0.62
C GLU A 46 5.82 13.60 -0.84
N TYR A 47 5.39 12.83 0.17
CA TYR A 47 5.22 11.38 0.07
C TYR A 47 3.78 10.95 -0.20
N LYS A 48 2.80 11.86 -0.06
CA LYS A 48 1.37 11.52 -0.22
C LYS A 48 1.04 10.91 -1.58
N VAL A 49 1.53 11.51 -2.66
CA VAL A 49 1.29 11.02 -4.03
C VAL A 49 1.77 9.58 -4.21
N ARG A 50 2.93 9.24 -3.62
CA ARG A 50 3.47 7.87 -3.68
C ARG A 50 2.58 6.90 -2.90
N LEU A 51 2.14 7.29 -1.71
CA LEU A 51 1.23 6.47 -0.90
C LEU A 51 -0.09 6.21 -1.64
N ASP A 52 -0.66 7.24 -2.26
CA ASP A 52 -1.94 7.14 -2.97
C ASP A 52 -1.83 6.18 -4.17
N ILE A 53 -0.77 6.28 -4.96
CA ILE A 53 -0.50 5.36 -6.08
C ILE A 53 -0.35 3.91 -5.58
N THR A 54 0.37 3.70 -4.46
CA THR A 54 0.52 2.36 -3.87
C THR A 54 -0.82 1.80 -3.41
N LYS A 55 -1.66 2.61 -2.74
CA LYS A 55 -3.01 2.20 -2.32
C LYS A 55 -3.89 1.86 -3.52
N GLU A 56 -3.83 2.64 -4.59
CA GLU A 56 -4.56 2.36 -5.82
C GLU A 56 -4.13 1.02 -6.43
N LEU A 57 -2.83 0.74 -6.50
CA LEU A 57 -2.31 -0.54 -6.99
C LEU A 57 -2.76 -1.73 -6.13
N LEU A 58 -2.74 -1.59 -4.80
CA LEU A 58 -3.22 -2.63 -3.89
C LEU A 58 -4.73 -2.87 -4.04
N ASN A 59 -5.52 -1.82 -4.23
CA ASN A 59 -6.95 -1.94 -4.52
C ASN A 59 -7.21 -2.63 -5.87
N GLU A 60 -6.40 -2.32 -6.89
CA GLU A 60 -6.46 -3.01 -8.19
C GLU A 60 -6.20 -4.52 -7.99
N ILE A 61 -5.15 -4.89 -7.26
CA ILE A 61 -4.84 -6.30 -6.94
C ILE A 61 -6.00 -6.96 -6.20
N ALA A 62 -6.59 -6.29 -5.22
CA ALA A 62 -7.73 -6.81 -4.48
C ALA A 62 -8.95 -7.05 -5.39
N SER A 63 -9.17 -6.17 -6.37
CA SER A 63 -10.27 -6.31 -7.34
C SER A 63 -10.10 -7.51 -8.28
N LEU A 64 -8.87 -7.94 -8.57
CA LEU A 64 -8.59 -9.11 -9.41
C LEU A 64 -8.99 -10.44 -8.74
N GLY A 65 -9.03 -10.46 -7.41
CA GLY A 65 -9.26 -11.67 -6.62
C GLY A 65 -10.73 -12.11 -6.50
N ASN A 66 -11.68 -11.50 -7.22
CA ASN A 66 -13.10 -11.87 -7.18
C ASN A 66 -13.67 -12.04 -5.75
N LYS A 67 -13.35 -11.12 -4.83
CA LYS A 67 -13.70 -11.13 -3.40
C LYS A 67 -12.86 -12.05 -2.50
N ASN A 68 -12.00 -12.89 -3.06
CA ASN A 68 -11.06 -13.71 -2.30
C ASN A 68 -9.78 -12.94 -1.92
N VAL A 69 -9.71 -11.63 -2.16
CA VAL A 69 -8.60 -10.79 -1.67
C VAL A 69 -9.19 -9.70 -0.82
N ILE A 70 -8.78 -9.68 0.45
CA ILE A 70 -9.24 -8.74 1.44
C ILE A 70 -8.07 -7.82 1.79
N LEU A 71 -8.11 -6.60 1.26
CA LEU A 71 -7.15 -5.57 1.60
C LEU A 71 -7.56 -4.92 2.92
N ARG A 72 -6.68 -4.99 3.93
CA ARG A 72 -6.86 -4.35 5.23
C ARG A 72 -5.78 -3.33 5.42
N LEU A 73 -6.19 -2.11 5.73
CA LEU A 73 -5.30 -0.99 5.85
C LEU A 73 -5.25 -0.53 7.30
N TYR A 74 -4.05 -0.41 7.84
CA TYR A 74 -3.80 -0.11 9.23
C TYR A 74 -2.86 1.10 9.36
N ASP A 75 -3.14 1.98 10.30
CA ASP A 75 -2.22 3.05 10.68
C ASP A 75 -1.55 2.73 12.02
N PRO A 76 -0.27 2.32 12.03
CA PRO A 76 0.50 2.10 13.25
C PRO A 76 0.58 3.29 14.19
N SER A 77 0.34 4.51 13.71
CA SER A 77 0.34 5.72 14.54
C SER A 77 -0.95 5.90 15.35
N GLU A 78 -2.00 5.10 15.10
CA GLU A 78 -3.27 5.20 15.83
C GLU A 78 -3.23 4.50 17.19
N SER A 79 -2.47 3.40 17.33
CA SER A 79 -2.39 2.66 18.59
C SER A 79 -1.13 1.81 18.71
N VAL A 80 -0.69 1.57 19.96
CA VAL A 80 0.46 0.72 20.29
C VAL A 80 0.24 -0.72 19.83
N GLU A 81 -1.01 -1.19 19.82
CA GLU A 81 -1.37 -2.53 19.38
C GLU A 81 -1.19 -2.69 17.86
N ILE A 82 -1.52 -1.68 17.07
CA ILE A 82 -1.31 -1.70 15.61
C ILE A 82 0.18 -1.58 15.30
N GLU A 83 0.92 -0.73 16.01
CA GLU A 83 2.37 -0.63 15.91
C GLU A 83 3.06 -1.97 16.17
N LYS A 84 2.67 -2.65 17.26
CA LYS A 84 3.21 -3.96 17.60
C LYS A 84 2.95 -4.99 16.50
N LYS A 85 1.73 -5.02 15.93
CA LYS A 85 1.41 -5.91 14.80
C LYS A 85 2.23 -5.62 13.55
N ALA A 86 2.49 -4.34 13.25
CA ALA A 86 3.36 -3.97 12.13
C ALA A 86 4.78 -4.51 12.33
N ILE A 87 5.34 -4.34 13.54
CA ILE A 87 6.67 -4.84 13.89
C ILE A 87 6.73 -6.37 13.84
N GLU A 88 5.73 -7.07 14.36
CA GLU A 88 5.61 -8.54 14.28
C GLU A 88 5.51 -9.04 12.83
N ALA A 89 4.89 -8.26 11.95
CA ALA A 89 4.85 -8.51 10.51
C ALA A 89 6.17 -8.17 9.78
N GLY A 90 7.21 -7.74 10.51
CA GLY A 90 8.51 -7.37 9.95
C GLY A 90 8.55 -5.96 9.35
N ILE A 91 7.54 -5.13 9.60
CA ILE A 91 7.46 -3.76 9.09
C ILE A 91 7.97 -2.82 10.17
N THR A 92 9.10 -2.18 9.90
CA THR A 92 9.73 -1.24 10.82
C THR A 92 9.48 0.21 10.39
N PRO A 93 9.33 1.14 11.35
CA PRO A 93 9.16 2.54 11.03
C PRO A 93 10.43 3.11 10.37
N GLN A 94 10.22 3.95 9.37
CA GLN A 94 11.22 4.72 8.67
C GLN A 94 11.24 6.17 9.15
N ILE A 95 12.43 6.78 9.15
CA ILE A 95 12.58 8.22 9.36
C ILE A 95 12.49 8.88 7.98
N LEU A 96 11.47 9.72 7.79
CA LEU A 96 11.31 10.47 6.55
C LEU A 96 11.98 11.84 6.69
N GLU A 97 13.05 12.07 5.94
CA GLU A 97 13.73 13.37 5.89
C GLU A 97 12.96 14.35 4.98
N LYS A 98 12.63 15.53 5.49
CA LYS A 98 12.06 16.61 4.67
C LYS A 98 13.17 17.27 3.87
N LYS A 99 12.91 17.55 2.58
CA LYS A 99 13.88 18.18 1.67
C LYS A 99 14.18 19.67 1.99
N LYS A 100 13.87 20.20 3.18
CA LYS A 100 14.19 21.59 3.58
C LYS A 100 14.72 21.66 5.01
N GLU A 101 15.80 22.43 5.12
CA GLU A 101 16.64 22.77 6.27
C GLU A 101 15.87 23.34 7.48
N VAL A 102 15.13 22.51 8.20
CA VAL A 102 14.77 22.77 9.61
C VAL A 102 14.78 21.41 10.29
N PRO A 103 15.46 21.22 11.44
CA PRO A 103 15.43 19.94 12.14
C PRO A 103 13.98 19.66 12.57
N LEU A 104 13.31 18.77 11.83
CA LEU A 104 12.04 18.22 12.27
C LEU A 104 12.30 17.36 13.50
N LYS A 105 11.38 17.43 14.45
CA LYS A 105 11.20 16.32 15.40
C LYS A 105 11.24 15.02 14.59
N LEU A 106 12.10 14.09 14.99
CA LEU A 106 12.27 12.79 14.32
C LEU A 106 10.95 12.04 14.40
N ASN A 107 10.11 12.21 13.38
CA ASN A 107 8.83 11.54 13.30
C ASN A 107 9.04 10.20 12.60
N LYS A 108 8.66 9.12 13.29
CA LYS A 108 8.67 7.76 12.78
C LYS A 108 7.42 7.54 11.94
N PHE A 109 7.59 7.03 10.73
CA PHE A 109 6.49 6.74 9.82
C PHE A 109 6.58 5.29 9.34
N PHE A 110 5.43 4.63 9.20
CA PHE A 110 5.33 3.31 8.58
C PHE A 110 4.96 3.45 7.11
#